data_AF-A0AAU1EEH6-F1
#
_entry.id   AF-A0AAU1EEH6-F1
#
_cell.length_a   1.000
_cell.length_b   1.000
_cell.length_c   1.000
_cell.angle_alpha   90.00
_cell.angle_beta   90.00
_cell.angle_gamma   90.00
#
_symmetry.space_group_name_H-M   'P 1'
#
loop_
_entity.id
_entity.type
_entity.pdbx_description
1 polymer ?
#
loop_
_entity_poly.entity_id
_entity_poly.type
_entity_poly.pdbx_seq_one_letter_code
_entity_poly.pdbx_strand_id
1 'polypeptide(L)'
;MPKTLGADARYEFLAGSDFLVAPVYKDSDTRDGIYLPKGTWTDYWTGRTYRGPTTVDGYHAPLDTLPLFVKGGSIVPMWPKGTTSWKTRDRNELDWDLYPKGDSGYTLYEDDGVTRHFAEGASATQRVTVAARRTATTVDVGASRGSYQDKPASRAYRFTVHGEPAPRRVLLDGHPLPRTSWSYDSGTGVTTVSTPRLTLDRGFTLRLVR
;
A
#
# COMPACT_ATOMS: atom_id res chain seq x y z
N MET A 1 0.50 22.50 -13.78
CA MET A 1 -0.45 22.36 -12.65
C MET A 1 -1.44 21.26 -13.02
N PRO A 2 -1.67 20.23 -12.18
CA PRO A 2 -2.77 19.31 -12.44
C PRO A 2 -4.08 20.10 -12.44
N LYS A 3 -5.07 19.72 -13.27
CA LYS A 3 -6.39 20.36 -13.39
C LYS A 3 -7.26 20.19 -12.13
N THR A 4 -6.69 20.20 -10.92
CA THR A 4 -7.41 19.98 -9.65
C THR A 4 -8.26 21.17 -9.22
N LEU A 5 -8.21 22.29 -9.94
CA LEU A 5 -9.02 23.50 -9.69
C LEU A 5 -10.05 23.76 -10.80
N GLY A 6 -10.13 22.89 -11.82
CA GLY A 6 -11.12 23.00 -12.88
C GLY A 6 -12.47 22.40 -12.46
N ALA A 7 -13.56 22.85 -13.09
CA ALA A 7 -14.90 22.32 -12.86
C ALA A 7 -14.99 20.78 -13.08
N ASP A 8 -14.06 20.18 -13.80
CA ASP A 8 -14.05 18.74 -14.09
C ASP A 8 -13.49 17.91 -12.91
N ALA A 9 -12.63 18.48 -12.06
CA ALA A 9 -12.02 17.78 -10.92
C ALA A 9 -12.81 17.94 -9.60
N ARG A 10 -13.96 18.62 -9.62
CA ARG A 10 -14.75 18.89 -8.39
C ARG A 10 -15.36 17.62 -7.76
N TYR A 11 -15.37 16.51 -8.50
CA TYR A 11 -16.01 15.24 -8.12
C TYR A 11 -15.00 14.11 -7.91
N GLU A 12 -13.74 14.45 -7.72
CA GLU A 12 -12.67 13.54 -7.37
C GLU A 12 -11.69 14.25 -6.43
N PHE A 13 -10.99 13.50 -5.59
CA PHE A 13 -10.01 14.05 -4.68
C PHE A 13 -8.88 13.05 -4.42
N LEU A 14 -7.73 13.58 -4.00
CA LEU A 14 -6.63 12.77 -3.52
C LEU A 14 -6.81 12.53 -2.02
N ALA A 15 -6.76 11.26 -1.60
CA ALA A 15 -6.66 10.89 -0.19
C ALA A 15 -5.17 10.64 0.13
N GLY A 16 -4.53 11.62 0.78
CA GLY A 16 -3.08 11.68 0.86
C GLY A 16 -2.45 11.87 -0.52
N SER A 17 -1.25 11.30 -0.74
CA SER A 17 -0.54 11.37 -2.03
C SER A 17 -0.77 10.17 -2.94
N ASP A 18 -1.43 9.14 -2.42
CA ASP A 18 -1.38 7.76 -2.95
C ASP A 18 -2.69 7.30 -3.56
N PHE A 19 -3.83 7.78 -3.05
CA PHE A 19 -5.15 7.39 -3.54
C PHE A 19 -5.82 8.52 -4.29
N LEU A 20 -6.43 8.20 -5.43
CA LEU A 20 -7.42 9.03 -6.09
C LEU A 20 -8.79 8.38 -5.93
N VAL A 21 -9.71 9.12 -5.31
CA VAL A 21 -11.08 8.70 -5.04
C VAL A 21 -12.00 9.50 -5.97
N ALA A 22 -12.82 8.80 -6.75
CA ALA A 22 -13.75 9.43 -7.68
C ALA A 22 -15.19 8.93 -7.44
N PRO A 23 -15.91 9.47 -6.44
CA PRO A 23 -17.26 9.05 -6.11
C PRO A 23 -18.21 9.13 -7.31
N VAL A 24 -19.17 8.19 -7.35
CA VAL A 24 -20.35 8.30 -8.20
C VAL A 24 -21.31 9.29 -7.54
N TYR A 25 -21.69 10.34 -8.26
CA TYR A 25 -22.50 11.45 -7.74
C TYR A 25 -23.78 11.69 -8.55
N LYS A 26 -24.04 10.83 -9.54
CA LYS A 26 -25.27 10.79 -10.35
C LYS A 26 -25.94 9.44 -10.13
N ASP A 27 -27.23 9.37 -10.40
CA ASP A 27 -27.96 8.11 -10.45
C ASP A 27 -27.56 7.31 -11.71
N SER A 28 -26.47 6.57 -11.60
CA SER A 28 -25.85 5.77 -12.67
C SER A 28 -24.91 4.72 -12.08
N ASP A 29 -24.73 3.62 -12.79
CA ASP A 29 -23.71 2.59 -12.54
C ASP A 29 -22.37 2.89 -13.24
N THR A 30 -22.26 4.07 -13.87
CA THR A 30 -21.13 4.43 -14.71
C THR A 30 -20.56 5.79 -14.27
N ARG A 31 -19.24 5.85 -14.14
CA ARG A 31 -18.51 7.09 -13.81
C ARG A 31 -17.67 7.54 -15.01
N ASP A 32 -18.12 8.61 -15.64
CA ASP A 32 -17.40 9.32 -16.70
C ASP A 32 -16.58 10.48 -16.14
N GLY A 33 -15.48 10.85 -16.79
CA GLY A 33 -14.73 12.06 -16.47
C GLY A 33 -13.82 11.92 -15.25
N ILE A 34 -13.27 10.74 -14.97
CA ILE A 34 -12.27 10.57 -13.90
C ILE A 34 -10.91 11.00 -14.45
N TYR A 35 -10.35 12.10 -13.95
CA TYR A 35 -9.05 12.57 -14.43
C TYR A 35 -7.91 12.00 -13.58
N LEU A 36 -7.08 11.18 -14.20
CA LEU A 36 -5.88 10.62 -13.58
C LEU A 36 -4.67 11.52 -13.90
N PRO A 37 -4.04 12.18 -12.91
CA PRO A 37 -2.87 13.02 -13.13
C PRO A 37 -1.65 12.25 -13.65
N LYS A 38 -0.59 12.97 -14.05
CA LYS A 38 0.69 12.37 -14.47
C LYS A 38 1.15 11.30 -13.47
N GLY A 39 1.30 10.07 -13.95
CA GLY A 39 1.61 8.94 -13.08
C GLY A 39 1.23 7.61 -13.73
N THR A 40 1.46 6.53 -12.99
CA THR A 40 0.82 5.25 -13.26
C THR A 40 -0.21 5.08 -12.16
N TRP A 41 -1.42 4.67 -12.51
CA TRP A 41 -2.52 4.51 -11.55
C TRP A 41 -3.09 3.11 -11.73
N THR A 42 -3.21 2.38 -10.64
CA THR A 42 -3.79 1.03 -10.60
C THR A 42 -5.19 1.15 -10.03
N ASP A 43 -6.19 0.67 -10.76
CA ASP A 43 -7.53 0.46 -10.23
C ASP A 43 -7.46 -0.56 -9.08
N TYR A 44 -7.90 -0.14 -7.89
CA TYR A 44 -7.78 -0.91 -6.66
C TYR A 44 -8.54 -2.24 -6.73
N TRP A 45 -9.62 -2.31 -7.49
CA TRP A 45 -10.50 -3.47 -7.56
C TRP A 45 -10.08 -4.45 -8.64
N THR A 46 -9.72 -3.94 -9.82
CA THR A 46 -9.44 -4.76 -10.99
C THR A 46 -7.96 -5.04 -11.21
N GLY A 47 -7.07 -4.28 -10.57
CA GLY A 47 -5.62 -4.32 -10.83
C GLY A 47 -5.23 -3.70 -12.18
N ARG A 48 -6.19 -3.18 -12.97
CA ARG A 48 -5.91 -2.56 -14.26
C ARG A 48 -5.09 -1.29 -14.07
N THR A 49 -4.05 -1.12 -14.89
CA THR A 49 -3.19 0.06 -14.84
C THR A 49 -3.49 1.07 -15.94
N TYR A 50 -3.41 2.35 -15.59
CA TYR A 50 -3.62 3.50 -16.44
C TYR A 50 -2.37 4.39 -16.41
N ARG A 51 -1.98 4.95 -17.56
CA ARG A 51 -0.91 5.96 -17.63
C ARG A 51 -1.54 7.34 -17.73
N GLY A 52 -1.40 8.13 -16.67
CA GLY A 52 -1.80 9.53 -16.68
C GLY A 52 -0.71 10.45 -17.25
N PRO A 53 -1.04 11.68 -17.70
CA PRO A 53 -2.35 12.29 -17.58
C PRO A 53 -3.36 11.69 -18.57
N THR A 54 -4.54 11.29 -18.08
CA THR A 54 -5.63 10.76 -18.90
C THR A 54 -6.97 10.97 -18.20
N THR A 55 -8.05 10.98 -18.96
CA THR A 55 -9.42 10.87 -18.43
C THR A 55 -9.91 9.44 -18.64
N VAL A 56 -10.56 8.86 -17.64
CA VAL A 56 -11.24 7.57 -17.72
C VAL A 56 -12.74 7.85 -17.79
N ASP A 57 -13.33 7.40 -18.89
CA ASP A 57 -14.78 7.42 -19.15
C ASP A 57 -15.32 5.99 -19.16
N GLY A 58 -16.63 5.83 -18.92
CA GLY A 58 -17.27 4.52 -18.94
C GLY A 58 -16.83 3.57 -17.82
N TYR A 59 -16.33 4.10 -16.70
CA TYR A 59 -15.92 3.24 -15.58
C TYR A 59 -17.16 2.62 -14.94
N HIS A 60 -17.27 1.28 -14.97
CA HIS A 60 -18.37 0.54 -14.33
C HIS A 60 -18.22 0.58 -12.80
N ALA A 61 -19.08 1.37 -12.16
CA ALA A 61 -19.16 1.60 -10.72
C ALA A 61 -20.59 1.37 -10.22
N PRO A 62 -21.04 0.10 -10.14
CA PRO A 62 -22.29 -0.25 -9.46
C PRO A 62 -22.23 0.18 -7.99
N LEU A 63 -23.37 0.09 -7.30
CA LEU A 63 -23.56 0.62 -5.94
C LEU A 63 -22.50 0.15 -4.91
N ASP A 64 -21.95 -1.05 -5.09
CA ASP A 64 -20.94 -1.66 -4.23
C ASP A 64 -19.49 -1.30 -4.60
N THR A 65 -19.28 -0.50 -5.64
CA THR A 65 -17.97 -0.19 -6.21
C THR A 65 -17.70 1.31 -6.21
N LEU A 66 -16.83 1.77 -5.31
CA LEU A 66 -16.31 3.14 -5.32
C LEU A 66 -15.07 3.22 -6.23
N PRO A 67 -15.06 4.02 -7.32
CA PRO A 67 -13.87 4.20 -8.14
C PRO A 67 -12.69 4.69 -7.30
N LEU A 68 -11.66 3.85 -7.20
CA LEU A 68 -10.50 4.06 -6.36
C LEU A 68 -9.25 3.64 -7.12
N PHE A 69 -8.30 4.56 -7.23
CA PHE A 69 -7.05 4.34 -7.95
C PHE A 69 -5.86 4.59 -7.03
N VAL A 70 -4.88 3.69 -7.08
CA VAL A 70 -3.66 3.79 -6.30
C VAL A 70 -2.49 4.16 -7.19
N LYS A 71 -1.70 5.13 -6.75
CA LYS A 71 -0.58 5.64 -7.53
C LYS A 71 0.58 4.63 -7.53
N GLY A 72 1.22 4.45 -8.68
CA GLY A 72 2.47 3.70 -8.78
C GLY A 72 3.56 4.38 -7.93
N GLY A 73 4.18 3.61 -7.05
CA GLY A 73 5.12 4.03 -6.03
C GLY A 73 4.53 3.97 -4.61
N SER A 74 3.22 3.82 -4.46
CA SER A 74 2.57 3.81 -3.14
C SER A 74 2.97 2.61 -2.30
N ILE A 75 3.16 2.86 -1.00
CA ILE A 75 3.46 1.89 0.04
C ILE A 75 2.42 2.14 1.13
N VAL A 76 1.42 1.27 1.21
CA VAL A 76 0.24 1.49 2.05
C VAL A 76 0.29 0.52 3.24
N PRO A 77 0.41 1.01 4.49
CA PRO A 77 0.25 0.16 5.65
C PRO A 77 -1.23 -0.22 5.82
N MET A 78 -1.48 -1.50 6.06
CA MET A 78 -2.79 -2.08 6.24
C MET A 78 -2.79 -2.93 7.51
N TRP A 79 -3.95 -3.01 8.17
CA TRP A 79 -4.14 -4.00 9.23
C TRP A 79 -4.55 -5.34 8.62
N PRO A 80 -4.33 -6.46 9.33
CA PRO A 80 -4.72 -7.77 8.85
C PRO A 80 -6.18 -7.81 8.41
N LYS A 81 -6.45 -8.55 7.33
CA LYS A 81 -7.80 -8.76 6.80
C LYS A 81 -8.75 -9.19 7.92
N GLY A 82 -9.92 -8.56 7.98
CA GLY A 82 -10.92 -8.82 9.03
C GLY A 82 -10.79 -7.92 10.27
N THR A 83 -9.82 -7.00 10.30
CA THR A 83 -9.78 -5.94 11.32
C THR A 83 -10.99 -5.02 11.17
N THR A 84 -11.87 -4.99 12.18
CA THR A 84 -13.10 -4.17 12.17
C THR A 84 -13.03 -2.94 13.08
N SER A 85 -12.02 -2.86 13.95
CA SER A 85 -11.88 -1.78 14.91
C SER A 85 -10.42 -1.47 15.18
N TRP A 86 -10.09 -0.18 15.26
CA TRP A 86 -8.75 0.28 15.61
C TRP A 86 -8.36 -0.10 17.05
N LYS A 87 -9.34 -0.30 17.93
CA LYS A 87 -9.12 -0.62 19.35
C LYS A 87 -8.73 -2.08 19.57
N THR A 88 -9.26 -2.99 18.76
CA THR A 88 -9.08 -4.43 18.91
C THR A 88 -8.21 -5.03 17.81
N ARG A 89 -7.56 -4.19 17.00
CA ARG A 89 -6.65 -4.63 15.95
C ARG A 89 -5.49 -5.44 16.53
N ASP A 90 -5.08 -6.48 15.81
CA ASP A 90 -3.86 -7.19 16.16
C ASP A 90 -2.65 -6.30 15.80
N ARG A 91 -1.89 -5.91 16.82
CA ARG A 91 -0.66 -5.12 16.65
C ARG A 91 0.56 -6.01 16.34
N ASN A 92 0.39 -7.33 16.37
CA ASN A 92 1.44 -8.32 16.11
C ASN A 92 1.56 -8.73 14.64
N GLU A 93 0.72 -8.19 13.75
CA GLU A 93 0.82 -8.32 12.30
C GLU A 93 0.58 -6.96 11.64
N LEU A 94 1.36 -6.65 10.60
CA LEU A 94 1.16 -5.47 9.75
C LEU A 94 1.29 -5.87 8.28
N ASP A 95 0.32 -5.44 7.48
CA ASP A 95 0.28 -5.69 6.06
C ASP A 95 0.83 -4.47 5.30
N TRP A 96 1.62 -4.70 4.27
CA TRP A 96 2.10 -3.70 3.34
C TRP A 96 1.51 -3.95 1.96
N ASP A 97 0.62 -3.08 1.52
CA ASP A 97 0.06 -3.10 0.17
C ASP A 97 0.93 -2.21 -0.73
N LEU A 98 1.67 -2.84 -1.65
CA LEU A 98 2.75 -2.24 -2.41
C LEU A 98 2.41 -2.14 -3.88
N TYR A 99 2.62 -0.95 -4.46
CA TYR A 99 2.44 -0.68 -5.89
C TYR A 99 3.80 -0.26 -6.47
N PRO A 100 4.71 -1.19 -6.78
CA PRO A 100 6.11 -0.85 -7.04
C PRO A 100 6.29 0.02 -8.30
N LYS A 101 7.07 1.09 -8.18
CA LYS A 101 7.49 1.92 -9.32
C LYS A 101 8.72 2.74 -8.99
N GLY A 102 9.83 2.47 -9.67
CA GLY A 102 11.09 3.17 -9.42
C GLY A 102 11.52 3.04 -7.96
N ASP A 103 12.00 4.15 -7.39
CA ASP A 103 12.27 4.26 -5.95
C ASP A 103 11.12 5.00 -5.27
N SER A 104 10.64 4.44 -4.17
CA SER A 104 9.60 5.06 -3.35
C SER A 104 9.82 4.84 -1.86
N GLY A 105 9.08 5.59 -1.05
CA GLY A 105 9.26 5.54 0.39
C GLY A 105 8.08 6.04 1.19
N TYR A 106 7.86 5.39 2.32
CA TYR A 106 6.87 5.74 3.33
C TYR A 106 7.48 5.71 4.72
N THR A 107 6.92 6.50 5.65
CA THR A 107 7.24 6.44 7.07
C THR A 107 5.96 6.17 7.82
N LEU A 108 5.83 4.97 8.38
CA LEU A 108 4.75 4.64 9.29
C LEU A 108 4.95 5.39 10.59
N TYR A 109 3.91 6.03 11.08
CA TYR A 109 3.82 6.64 12.39
C TYR A 109 2.84 5.83 13.24
N GLU A 110 3.21 5.54 14.49
CA GLU A 110 2.40 4.80 15.46
C GLU A 110 2.49 5.46 16.84
N ASP A 111 1.36 5.53 17.55
CA ASP A 111 1.28 5.90 18.96
C ASP A 111 0.25 4.98 19.68
N ASP A 112 -0.10 5.30 20.92
CA ASP A 112 -1.06 4.48 21.68
C ASP A 112 -2.50 4.55 21.13
N GLY A 113 -2.82 5.59 20.34
CA GLY A 113 -4.13 5.87 19.74
C GLY A 113 -5.20 6.36 20.71
N VAL A 114 -4.88 6.57 21.99
CA VAL A 114 -5.84 6.87 23.07
C VAL A 114 -5.54 8.19 23.76
N THR A 115 -4.27 8.46 24.06
CA THR A 115 -3.85 9.60 24.87
C THR A 115 -3.32 10.74 24.00
N ARG A 116 -2.90 11.84 24.66
CA ARG A 116 -2.17 12.95 24.01
C ARG A 116 -0.67 12.89 24.24
N HIS A 117 -0.13 11.79 24.78
CA HIS A 117 1.31 11.68 25.08
C HIS A 117 2.18 11.76 23.82
N PHE A 118 1.61 11.58 22.62
CA PHE A 118 2.33 11.85 21.38
C PHE A 118 2.87 13.29 21.31
N ALA A 119 2.18 14.27 21.93
CA ALA A 119 2.64 15.66 22.00
C ALA A 119 3.90 15.83 22.86
N GLU A 120 4.19 14.86 23.73
CA GLU A 120 5.38 14.76 24.58
C GLU A 120 6.44 13.82 23.96
N GLY A 121 6.19 13.29 22.77
CA GLY A 121 7.09 12.40 22.04
C GLY A 121 6.81 10.91 22.20
N ALA A 122 5.73 10.49 22.85
CA ALA A 122 5.33 9.08 22.98
C ALA A 122 4.74 8.54 21.67
N SER A 123 5.61 8.31 20.68
CA SER A 123 5.30 7.75 19.38
C SER A 123 6.49 6.94 18.85
N ALA A 124 6.25 6.17 17.79
CA ALA A 124 7.29 5.50 17.04
C ALA A 124 7.13 5.72 15.53
N THR A 125 8.24 5.67 14.80
CA THR A 125 8.26 5.73 13.35
C THR A 125 9.02 4.56 12.74
N GLN A 126 8.54 4.03 11.62
CA GLN A 126 9.20 2.97 10.87
C GLN A 126 9.27 3.33 9.38
N ARG A 127 10.49 3.51 8.86
CA ARG A 127 10.74 3.87 7.47
C ARG A 127 10.72 2.62 6.58
N VAL A 128 10.01 2.68 5.47
CA VAL A 128 9.96 1.60 4.45
C VAL A 128 10.27 2.15 3.06
N THR A 129 11.26 1.59 2.38
CA THR A 129 11.60 1.95 1.00
C THR A 129 11.38 0.79 0.05
N VAL A 130 10.94 1.10 -1.17
CA VAL A 130 10.80 0.13 -2.26
C VAL A 130 11.68 0.56 -3.42
N ALA A 131 12.50 -0.35 -3.92
CA ALA A 131 13.29 -0.20 -5.14
C ALA A 131 12.80 -1.23 -6.17
N ALA A 132 11.96 -0.78 -7.10
CA ALA A 132 11.47 -1.58 -8.22
C ALA A 132 12.47 -1.48 -9.38
N ARG A 133 13.06 -2.61 -9.76
CA ARG A 133 13.99 -2.73 -10.90
C ARG A 133 13.47 -3.81 -11.85
N ARG A 134 14.07 -3.98 -13.02
CA ARG A 134 13.64 -5.03 -13.98
C ARG A 134 13.82 -6.46 -13.45
N THR A 135 14.87 -6.70 -12.67
CA THR A 135 15.26 -8.06 -12.21
C THR A 135 14.81 -8.39 -10.79
N ALA A 136 14.57 -7.39 -9.95
CA ALA A 136 14.01 -7.59 -8.62
C ALA A 136 13.19 -6.38 -8.15
N THR A 137 12.32 -6.61 -7.17
CA THR A 137 11.78 -5.57 -6.29
C THR A 137 12.35 -5.80 -4.90
N THR A 138 12.99 -4.79 -4.34
CA THR A 138 13.55 -4.81 -2.99
C THR A 138 12.71 -3.91 -2.09
N VAL A 139 12.34 -4.40 -0.92
CA VAL A 139 11.61 -3.68 0.13
C VAL A 139 12.49 -3.68 1.37
N ASP A 140 12.96 -2.50 1.78
CA ASP A 140 13.73 -2.34 3.01
C ASP A 140 12.82 -1.76 4.08
N VAL A 141 12.62 -2.52 5.16
CA VAL A 141 11.84 -2.10 6.32
C VAL A 141 12.83 -1.79 7.45
N GLY A 142 12.92 -0.52 7.84
CA GLY A 142 13.82 -0.07 8.89
C GLY A 142 13.37 -0.50 10.29
N ALA A 143 14.24 -0.27 11.29
CA ALA A 143 13.85 -0.38 12.69
C ALA A 143 12.74 0.63 13.04
N SER A 144 11.83 0.24 13.93
CA SER A 144 10.85 1.15 14.54
C SER A 144 11.52 1.98 15.64
N ARG A 145 11.71 3.27 15.38
CA ARG A 145 12.37 4.22 16.29
C ARG A 145 11.35 4.98 17.13
N GLY A 146 11.62 5.15 18.43
CA GLY A 146 10.68 5.77 19.38
C GLY A 146 9.91 4.72 20.18
N SER A 147 9.08 5.17 21.12
CA SER A 147 8.34 4.32 22.06
C SER A 147 6.99 4.93 22.39
N TYR A 148 6.00 4.08 22.60
CA TYR A 148 4.68 4.44 23.11
C TYR A 148 4.14 3.26 23.92
N GLN A 149 3.09 3.50 24.70
CA GLN A 149 2.49 2.47 25.54
C GLN A 149 2.01 1.28 24.69
N ASP A 150 2.36 0.06 25.12
CA ASP A 150 2.00 -1.19 24.43
C ASP A 150 2.53 -1.29 22.99
N LYS A 151 3.67 -0.64 22.70
CA LYS A 151 4.41 -0.87 21.46
C LYS A 151 4.88 -2.33 21.41
N PRO A 152 4.52 -3.11 20.37
CA PRO A 152 5.00 -4.48 20.24
C PRO A 152 6.53 -4.53 20.10
N ALA A 153 7.19 -5.49 20.74
CA ALA A 153 8.63 -5.70 20.56
C ALA A 153 8.96 -6.34 19.21
N SER A 154 8.00 -7.06 18.62
CA SER A 154 8.15 -7.77 17.35
C SER A 154 6.78 -8.01 16.70
N ARG A 155 6.73 -8.10 15.37
CA ARG A 155 5.50 -8.43 14.61
C ARG A 155 5.81 -9.26 13.37
N ALA A 156 4.82 -9.99 12.89
CA ALA A 156 4.83 -10.58 11.56
C ALA A 156 4.46 -9.51 10.52
N TYR A 157 4.87 -9.72 9.27
CA TYR A 157 4.52 -8.85 8.16
C TYR A 157 3.91 -9.65 7.02
N ARG A 158 2.90 -9.09 6.39
CA ARG A 158 2.42 -9.51 5.08
C ARG A 158 2.77 -8.44 4.05
N PHE A 159 3.15 -8.86 2.86
CA PHE A 159 3.38 -7.97 1.73
C PHE A 159 2.49 -8.41 0.58
N THR A 160 1.69 -7.50 0.05
CA THR A 160 0.91 -7.67 -1.16
C THR A 160 1.56 -6.80 -2.22
N VAL A 161 2.15 -7.41 -3.24
CA VAL A 161 2.94 -6.72 -4.27
C VAL A 161 2.21 -6.79 -5.60
N HIS A 162 1.69 -5.64 -6.04
CA HIS A 162 0.83 -5.52 -7.22
C HIS A 162 1.59 -5.28 -8.53
N GLY A 163 1.05 -5.78 -9.63
CA GLY A 163 1.44 -5.39 -10.99
C GLY A 163 2.84 -5.88 -11.40
N GLU A 164 3.35 -6.91 -10.73
CA GLU A 164 4.69 -7.45 -10.95
C GLU A 164 4.61 -8.89 -11.53
N PRO A 165 5.56 -9.31 -12.38
CA PRO A 165 5.66 -10.70 -12.81
C PRO A 165 5.91 -11.65 -11.63
N ALA A 166 5.51 -12.91 -11.80
CA ALA A 166 5.75 -13.97 -10.82
C ALA A 166 7.23 -14.02 -10.39
N PRO A 167 7.56 -13.93 -9.09
CA PRO A 167 8.93 -14.08 -8.64
C PRO A 167 9.38 -15.53 -8.75
N ARG A 168 10.65 -15.75 -9.11
CA ARG A 168 11.30 -17.07 -9.06
C ARG A 168 11.69 -17.46 -7.64
N ARG A 169 12.05 -16.46 -6.83
CA ARG A 169 12.43 -16.59 -5.41
C ARG A 169 12.08 -15.33 -4.65
N VAL A 170 11.77 -15.50 -3.38
CA VAL A 170 11.60 -14.41 -2.42
C VAL A 170 12.62 -14.61 -1.31
N LEU A 171 13.38 -13.57 -0.99
CA LEU A 171 14.43 -13.60 0.01
C LEU A 171 14.06 -12.68 1.18
N LEU A 172 14.35 -13.11 2.40
CA LEU A 172 14.31 -12.30 3.62
C LEU A 172 15.72 -12.24 4.19
N ASP A 173 16.29 -11.04 4.33
CA ASP A 173 17.69 -10.81 4.72
C ASP A 173 18.69 -11.66 3.90
N GLY A 174 18.40 -11.82 2.60
CA GLY A 174 19.21 -12.62 1.68
C GLY A 174 18.96 -14.13 1.71
N HIS A 175 18.21 -14.65 2.69
CA HIS A 175 17.86 -16.05 2.81
C HIS A 175 16.54 -16.38 2.09
N PRO A 176 16.46 -17.46 1.29
CA PRO A 176 15.21 -17.84 0.64
C PRO A 176 14.09 -18.14 1.63
N LEU A 177 12.92 -17.54 1.42
CA LEU A 177 11.70 -17.93 2.12
C LEU A 177 11.13 -19.23 1.52
N PRO A 178 10.54 -20.10 2.34
CA PRO A 178 9.92 -21.32 1.86
C PRO A 178 8.74 -21.00 0.94
N ARG A 179 8.43 -21.91 0.01
CA ARG A 179 7.30 -21.73 -0.93
C ARG A 179 5.94 -21.59 -0.25
N THR A 180 5.80 -22.04 0.99
CA THR A 180 4.60 -21.86 1.80
C THR A 180 4.43 -20.44 2.34
N SER A 181 5.48 -19.62 2.32
CA SER A 181 5.45 -18.23 2.80
C SER A 181 5.07 -17.23 1.72
N TRP A 182 4.85 -17.65 0.48
CA TRP A 182 4.45 -16.74 -0.59
C TRP A 182 3.69 -17.42 -1.71
N SER A 183 2.83 -16.66 -2.39
CA SER A 183 2.07 -17.10 -3.55
C SER A 183 2.06 -16.01 -4.62
N TYR A 184 1.78 -16.42 -5.86
CA TYR A 184 1.54 -15.51 -6.97
C TYR A 184 0.22 -15.88 -7.64
N ASP A 185 -0.65 -14.90 -7.81
CA ASP A 185 -1.88 -15.02 -8.58
C ASP A 185 -1.65 -14.42 -9.96
N SER A 186 -1.66 -15.26 -10.99
CA SER A 186 -1.48 -14.84 -12.39
C SER A 186 -2.70 -14.13 -12.97
N GLY A 187 -3.89 -14.30 -12.38
CA GLY A 187 -5.10 -13.61 -12.81
C GLY A 187 -5.09 -12.14 -12.41
N THR A 188 -4.53 -11.82 -11.24
CA THR A 188 -4.46 -10.46 -10.69
C THR A 188 -3.06 -9.83 -10.79
N GLY A 189 -2.02 -10.63 -11.07
CA GLY A 189 -0.64 -10.15 -11.08
C GLY A 189 -0.11 -9.77 -9.70
N VAL A 190 -0.62 -10.41 -8.65
CA VAL A 190 -0.32 -10.08 -7.25
C VAL A 190 0.56 -11.18 -6.63
N THR A 191 1.66 -10.76 -6.00
CA THR A 191 2.44 -11.63 -5.11
C THR A 191 2.09 -11.33 -3.66
N THR A 192 1.72 -12.36 -2.90
CA THR A 192 1.56 -12.25 -1.44
C THR A 192 2.74 -12.93 -0.76
N VAL A 193 3.34 -12.29 0.24
CA VAL A 193 4.45 -12.82 1.04
C VAL A 193 4.15 -12.64 2.52
N SER A 194 4.41 -13.66 3.34
CA SER A 194 4.35 -13.58 4.80
C SER A 194 5.71 -13.86 5.41
N THR A 195 6.09 -13.06 6.42
CA THR A 195 7.33 -13.27 7.19
C THR A 195 7.03 -14.03 8.49
N PRO A 196 8.04 -14.67 9.10
CA PRO A 196 7.97 -14.95 10.54
C PRO A 196 7.86 -13.65 11.34
N ARG A 197 7.68 -13.76 12.66
CA ARG A 197 7.75 -12.60 13.56
C ARG A 197 9.18 -12.04 13.60
N LEU A 198 9.32 -10.75 13.34
CA LEU A 198 10.59 -10.02 13.29
C LEU A 198 10.63 -8.95 14.38
N THR A 199 11.79 -8.75 15.00
CA THR A 199 11.97 -7.72 16.04
C THR A 199 11.92 -6.32 15.43
N LEU A 200 11.36 -5.37 16.18
CA LEU A 200 11.18 -3.99 15.72
C LEU A 200 12.39 -3.08 15.96
N ASP A 201 13.43 -3.56 16.65
CA ASP A 201 14.64 -2.80 17.00
C ASP A 201 15.71 -2.77 15.88
N ARG A 202 15.57 -3.64 14.87
CA ARG A 202 16.40 -3.71 13.67
C ARG A 202 15.55 -3.68 12.40
N GLY A 203 16.18 -3.32 11.29
CA GLY A 203 15.56 -3.45 9.97
C GLY A 203 15.74 -4.84 9.38
N PHE A 204 15.04 -5.08 8.27
CA PHE A 204 15.17 -6.26 7.42
C PHE A 204 14.89 -5.91 5.96
N THR A 205 15.33 -6.77 5.05
CA THR A 205 15.13 -6.61 3.60
C THR A 205 14.34 -7.78 3.04
N LEU A 206 13.22 -7.48 2.39
CA LEU A 206 12.51 -8.42 1.53
C LEU A 206 12.90 -8.19 0.07
N ARG A 207 13.23 -9.25 -0.67
CA ARG A 207 13.59 -9.13 -2.09
C ARG A 207 12.88 -10.18 -2.94
N LEU A 208 12.04 -9.71 -3.86
CA LEU A 208 11.35 -10.54 -4.86
C LEU A 208 12.20 -10.54 -6.14
N VAL A 209 12.72 -11.70 -6.55
CA VAL A 209 13.58 -11.84 -7.74
C VAL A 209 12.79 -12.47 -8.88
N ARG A 210 12.87 -11.87 -10.07
CA ARG A 210 12.17 -12.29 -11.30
C ARG A 210 13.03 -13.18 -12.20
#